data_AF-A0A2D6D4U2-F1
#
_entry.id   AF-A0A2D6D4U2-F1
#
_cell.length_a   1.000
_cell.length_b   1.000
_cell.length_c   1.000
_cell.angle_alpha   90.00
_cell.angle_beta   90.00
_cell.angle_gamma   90.00
#
_symmetry.space_group_name_H-M   'P 1'
#
loop_
_entity.id
_entity.type
_entity.pdbx_description
1 polymer ?
#
loop_
_entity_poly.entity_id
_entity_poly.type
_entity_poly.pdbx_seq_one_letter_code
_entity_poly.pdbx_strand_id
1 'polypeptide(L)'
;MSILGLAITLVVLFCVTATSRMPADYYLDLPSVLIVVFGSAGSVLLAYGAQVGVALKAAFSRRAGPEELRIGAAVFEKWKTYALAWGLVRMIVAWIAVFAGPGTFGASTRPHALLLGLGASLITPLWGVIFA
;
A
#
# COMPACT_ATOMS: atom_id res chain seq x y z
N MET A 1 9.62 -12.74 4.83
CA MET A 1 9.68 -13.31 3.46
C MET A 1 11.14 -13.43 3.04
N SER A 2 11.53 -14.47 2.32
CA SER A 2 12.89 -14.52 1.75
C SER A 2 12.99 -13.53 0.57
N ILE A 3 14.18 -13.00 0.32
CA ILE A 3 14.47 -12.09 -0.83
C ILE A 3 13.98 -12.69 -2.15
N LEU A 4 14.08 -14.02 -2.29
CA LEU A 4 13.58 -14.75 -3.44
C LEU A 4 12.05 -14.67 -3.58
N GLY A 5 11.31 -14.82 -2.48
CA GLY A 5 9.86 -14.68 -2.49
C GLY A 5 9.41 -13.28 -2.92
N LEU A 6 10.10 -12.24 -2.43
CA LEU A 6 9.83 -10.86 -2.83
C LEU A 6 10.12 -10.63 -4.33
N ALA A 7 11.22 -11.18 -4.84
CA ALA A 7 11.55 -11.10 -6.26
C ALA A 7 10.50 -11.79 -7.14
N ILE A 8 10.02 -12.98 -6.74
CA ILE A 8 8.96 -13.71 -7.47
C ILE A 8 7.66 -12.90 -7.47
N THR A 9 7.23 -12.36 -6.33
CA THR A 9 6.01 -11.56 -6.24
C THR A 9 6.07 -10.33 -7.14
N LEU A 10 7.21 -9.62 -7.19
CA LEU A 10 7.41 -8.48 -8.08
C LEU A 10 7.37 -8.88 -9.56
N VAL A 11 8.00 -9.99 -9.93
CA VAL A 11 7.96 -10.50 -11.32
C VAL A 11 6.54 -10.87 -11.73
N VAL A 12 5.78 -11.54 -10.85
CA VAL A 12 4.38 -11.89 -11.10
C VAL A 12 3.53 -10.63 -11.29
N LEU A 13 3.67 -9.64 -10.41
CA LEU A 13 3.00 -8.35 -10.54
C LEU A 13 3.34 -7.65 -11.86
N PHE A 14 4.62 -7.61 -12.20
CA PHE A 14 5.08 -7.02 -13.46
C PHE A 14 4.48 -7.74 -14.68
N CYS A 15 4.50 -9.08 -14.71
CA CYS A 15 3.91 -9.87 -15.78
C CYS A 15 2.39 -9.65 -15.91
N VAL A 16 1.66 -9.54 -14.80
CA VAL A 16 0.22 -9.24 -14.82
C VAL A 16 -0.03 -7.85 -15.40
N THR A 17 0.77 -6.85 -15.01
CA THR A 17 0.63 -5.50 -15.58
C THR A 17 1.03 -5.45 -17.05
N ALA A 18 2.10 -6.13 -17.47
CA ALA A 18 2.56 -6.16 -18.86
C ALA A 18 1.59 -6.86 -19.82
N THR A 19 0.85 -7.87 -19.34
CA THR A 19 -0.12 -8.62 -20.16
C THR A 19 -1.47 -7.92 -20.31
N SER A 20 -1.76 -6.93 -19.46
CA SER A 20 -3.05 -6.23 -19.41
C SER A 20 -3.32 -5.26 -20.58
N ARG A 21 -2.29 -4.90 -21.35
CA ARG A 21 -2.31 -3.86 -22.42
C ARG A 21 -2.77 -2.46 -21.96
N MET A 22 -2.97 -2.24 -20.67
CA MET A 22 -3.30 -0.93 -20.13
C MET A 22 -2.02 -0.13 -19.83
N PRO A 23 -2.05 1.20 -19.96
CA PRO A 23 -0.89 2.05 -19.66
C PRO A 23 -0.48 1.94 -18.18
N ALA A 24 0.84 1.91 -17.91
CA ALA A 24 1.39 1.66 -16.57
C ALA A 24 0.94 2.70 -15.52
N ASP A 25 0.63 3.91 -15.98
CA ASP A 25 0.06 5.03 -15.24
C ASP A 25 -1.33 4.76 -14.67
N TYR A 26 -2.10 3.80 -15.21
CA TYR A 26 -3.35 3.34 -14.59
C TYR A 26 -3.12 2.35 -13.44
N TYR A 27 -1.97 1.68 -13.41
CA TYR A 27 -1.61 0.73 -12.35
C TYR A 27 -0.80 1.36 -11.22
N LEU A 28 0.09 2.27 -11.57
CA LEU A 28 0.95 3.02 -10.66
C LEU A 28 0.30 4.37 -10.33
N ASP A 29 -0.84 4.33 -9.64
CA ASP A 29 -1.38 5.53 -8.99
C ASP A 29 -0.48 5.91 -7.82
N LEU A 30 0.54 6.72 -8.11
CA LEU A 30 1.55 7.17 -7.15
C LEU A 30 0.91 7.70 -5.86
N PRO A 31 -0.14 8.56 -5.89
CA PRO A 31 -0.88 8.95 -4.69
C PRO A 31 -1.37 7.78 -3.83
N SER A 32 -1.97 6.74 -4.43
CA SER A 32 -2.45 5.57 -3.69
C SER A 32 -1.31 4.77 -3.07
N VAL A 33 -0.22 4.55 -3.82
CA VAL A 33 0.97 3.85 -3.32
C VAL A 33 1.56 4.60 -2.13
N LEU A 34 1.74 5.91 -2.26
CA LEU A 34 2.32 6.75 -1.22
C LEU A 34 1.46 6.73 0.05
N ILE A 35 0.13 6.80 -0.07
CA ILE A 35 -0.77 6.76 1.09
C ILE A 35 -0.73 5.42 1.80
N VAL A 36 -0.73 4.30 1.06
CA VAL A 36 -0.63 2.96 1.67
C VAL A 36 0.73 2.75 2.32
N VAL A 37 1.83 3.10 1.64
CA VAL A 37 3.19 2.86 2.14
C VAL A 37 3.49 3.77 3.33
N PHE A 38 3.33 5.10 3.18
CA PHE A 38 3.63 6.04 4.26
C PHE A 38 2.59 6.00 5.37
N GLY A 39 1.31 5.81 5.05
CA GLY A 39 0.26 5.65 6.05
C GLY A 39 0.51 4.43 6.92
N SER A 40 0.75 3.26 6.30
CA SER A 40 1.00 2.03 7.06
C SER A 40 2.32 2.08 7.84
N ALA A 41 3.41 2.55 7.23
CA ALA A 41 4.70 2.71 7.91
C ALA A 41 4.59 3.70 9.08
N GLY A 42 3.89 4.82 8.88
CA GLY A 42 3.62 5.82 9.92
C GLY A 42 2.80 5.26 11.06
N SER A 43 1.72 4.51 10.79
CA SER A 43 0.90 3.86 11.83
C SER A 43 1.70 2.85 12.64
N VAL A 44 2.56 2.06 12.00
CA VAL A 44 3.44 1.11 12.69
C VAL A 44 4.50 1.83 13.51
N LEU A 45 5.08 2.91 12.99
CA LEU A 45 6.04 3.74 13.73
C LEU A 45 5.39 4.37 14.98
N LEU A 46 4.15 4.83 14.87
CA LEU A 46 3.39 5.37 16.00
C LEU A 46 3.04 4.30 17.04
N ALA A 47 2.71 3.08 16.60
CA ALA A 47 2.31 2.00 17.51
C ALA A 47 3.50 1.28 18.17
N TYR A 48 4.64 1.16 17.48
CA TYR A 48 5.77 0.32 17.89
C TYR A 48 7.10 1.07 18.06
N GLY A 49 7.21 2.32 17.60
CA GLY A 49 8.36 3.19 17.81
C GLY A 49 9.69 2.55 17.41
N ALA A 50 10.62 2.46 18.36
CA ALA A 50 11.96 1.89 18.15
C ALA A 50 11.94 0.39 17.75
N GLN A 51 10.86 -0.34 18.05
CA GLN A 51 10.74 -1.76 17.71
C GLN A 51 10.64 -1.99 16.19
N VAL A 52 10.26 -0.96 15.41
CA VAL A 52 10.25 -1.00 13.95
C VAL A 52 11.67 -1.19 13.38
N GLY A 53 12.67 -0.53 13.99
CA GLY A 53 14.07 -0.69 13.58
C GLY A 53 14.58 -2.11 13.85
N VAL A 54 14.17 -2.70 14.97
CA VAL A 54 14.48 -4.10 15.31
C VAL A 54 13.80 -5.06 14.32
N ALA A 55 12.54 -4.82 13.98
CA ALA A 55 11.80 -5.62 13.01
C ALA A 55 12.44 -5.59 11.61
N LEU A 56 12.81 -4.41 11.13
CA LEU A 56 13.52 -4.25 9.84
C LEU A 56 14.88 -4.96 9.87
N LYS A 57 15.68 -4.75 10.92
CA LYS A 57 16.96 -5.43 11.09
C LYS A 57 16.76 -6.95 11.10
N ALA A 58 15.75 -7.46 11.78
CA ALA A 58 15.45 -8.89 11.84
C ALA A 58 15.03 -9.46 10.47
N ALA A 59 14.35 -8.68 9.63
CA ALA A 59 13.95 -9.10 8.29
C ALA A 59 15.12 -9.22 7.30
N PHE A 60 16.14 -8.35 7.41
CA PHE A 60 17.29 -8.32 6.49
C PHE A 60 18.54 -9.02 7.03
N SER A 61 18.63 -9.24 8.34
CA SER A 61 19.80 -9.88 8.96
C SER A 61 19.65 -11.40 9.02
N ARG A 62 20.66 -12.11 8.53
CA ARG A 62 20.76 -13.58 8.69
C ARG A 62 21.10 -14.03 10.13
N ARG A 63 21.40 -13.09 11.04
CA ARG A 63 21.85 -13.36 12.42
C ARG A 63 20.89 -12.85 13.49
N ALA A 64 19.63 -12.60 13.15
CA ALA A 64 18.64 -12.13 14.12
C ALA A 64 18.40 -13.18 15.23
N GLY A 65 18.40 -12.73 16.48
CA GLY A 65 18.10 -13.62 17.62
C GLY A 65 16.64 -14.08 17.63
N PRO A 66 16.29 -15.18 18.31
CA PRO A 66 14.90 -15.66 18.39
C PRO A 66 13.92 -14.60 18.91
N GLU A 67 14.37 -13.74 19.83
CA GLU A 67 13.59 -12.65 20.38
C GLU A 67 13.39 -11.50 19.39
N GLU A 68 14.43 -11.10 18.64
CA GLU A 68 14.34 -10.09 17.57
C GLU A 68 13.40 -10.58 16.45
N LEU A 69 13.43 -11.87 16.11
CA LEU A 69 12.52 -12.49 15.14
C LEU A 69 11.07 -12.48 15.62
N ARG A 70 10.82 -12.74 16.91
CA ARG A 70 9.47 -12.69 17.49
C ARG A 70 8.90 -11.28 17.46
N ILE A 71 9.70 -10.28 17.86
CA ILE A 71 9.32 -8.86 17.80
C ILE A 71 9.06 -8.46 16.34
N GLY A 72 9.95 -8.85 15.43
CA GLY A 72 9.80 -8.61 14.00
C GLY A 72 8.49 -9.18 13.45
N ALA A 73 8.19 -10.44 13.74
CA ALA A 73 6.96 -11.10 13.29
C ALA A 73 5.70 -10.36 13.77
N ALA A 74 5.65 -9.96 15.05
CA ALA A 74 4.50 -9.24 15.61
C ALA A 74 4.32 -7.85 14.97
N VAL A 75 5.42 -7.12 14.73
CA VAL A 75 5.39 -5.81 14.06
C VAL A 75 4.92 -5.96 12.62
N PHE A 76 5.45 -6.93 11.87
CA PHE A 76 5.04 -7.17 10.49
C PHE A 76 3.58 -7.63 10.41
N GLU A 77 3.11 -8.48 11.32
CA GLU A 77 1.71 -8.90 11.36
C GLU A 77 0.76 -7.71 11.49
N LYS A 78 1.08 -6.74 12.35
CA LYS A 78 0.30 -5.49 12.43
C LYS A 78 0.49 -4.59 11.23
N TRP A 79 1.69 -4.53 10.65
CA TRP A 79 1.96 -3.76 9.45
C TRP A 79 1.04 -4.20 8.30
N LYS A 80 0.83 -5.50 8.12
CA LYS A 80 -0.15 -6.04 7.16
C LYS A 80 -1.54 -5.48 7.37
N THR A 81 -2.02 -5.51 8.61
CA THR A 81 -3.34 -4.98 8.97
C THR A 81 -3.44 -3.49 8.68
N TYR A 82 -2.41 -2.72 9.01
CA TYR A 82 -2.39 -1.28 8.72
C TYR A 82 -2.30 -0.97 7.23
N ALA A 83 -1.56 -1.75 6.44
CA ALA A 83 -1.51 -1.60 4.98
C ALA A 83 -2.88 -1.77 4.33
N LEU A 84 -3.60 -2.82 4.74
CA LEU A 84 -4.99 -3.04 4.31
C LEU A 84 -5.92 -1.90 4.76
N ALA A 85 -5.81 -1.48 6.02
CA ALA A 85 -6.62 -0.39 6.57
C ALA A 85 -6.40 0.91 5.80
N TRP A 86 -5.16 1.29 5.49
CA TRP A 86 -4.86 2.48 4.69
C TRP A 86 -5.32 2.36 3.23
N GLY A 87 -5.30 1.15 2.66
CA GLY A 87 -5.93 0.85 1.38
C GLY A 87 -7.42 1.21 1.37
N LEU A 88 -8.14 0.81 2.43
CA LEU A 88 -9.57 1.13 2.61
C LEU A 88 -9.81 2.61 2.93
N VAL A 89 -8.97 3.24 3.75
CA VAL A 89 -9.09 4.68 4.05
C VAL A 89 -9.00 5.50 2.77
N ARG A 90 -8.03 5.21 1.91
CA ARG A 90 -7.89 5.93 0.63
C ARG A 90 -9.03 5.64 -0.33
N MET A 91 -9.57 4.41 -0.33
CA MET A 91 -10.80 4.09 -1.06
C MET A 91 -11.94 5.00 -0.60
N ILE A 92 -12.17 5.13 0.71
CA ILE A 92 -13.19 6.03 1.27
C ILE A 92 -12.95 7.49 0.84
N VAL A 93 -11.71 7.97 0.91
CA VAL A 93 -11.34 9.32 0.44
C VAL A 93 -11.64 9.51 -1.05
N ALA A 94 -11.38 8.50 -1.89
CA ALA A 94 -11.71 8.55 -3.31
C ALA A 94 -13.23 8.66 -3.53
N TRP A 95 -14.02 7.89 -2.80
CA TRP A 95 -15.48 7.97 -2.84
C TRP A 95 -15.99 9.33 -2.38
N ILE A 96 -15.44 9.88 -1.28
CA ILE A 96 -15.79 11.23 -0.83
C ILE A 96 -15.48 12.25 -1.93
N ALA A 97 -14.33 12.16 -2.59
CA ALA A 97 -13.98 13.06 -3.70
C ALA A 97 -14.93 12.93 -4.90
N VAL A 98 -15.43 11.71 -5.20
CA VAL A 98 -16.44 11.48 -6.25
C VAL A 98 -17.78 12.10 -5.88
N PHE A 99 -18.22 11.95 -4.62
CA PHE A 99 -19.52 12.44 -4.16
C PHE A 99 -19.54 13.93 -3.80
N ALA A 100 -18.40 14.51 -3.42
CA ALA A 100 -18.28 15.93 -3.07
C ALA A 100 -18.40 16.88 -4.29
N GLY A 101 -18.55 16.32 -5.49
CA GLY A 101 -18.85 17.07 -6.72
C GLY A 101 -17.67 17.93 -7.22
N PRO A 102 -17.77 18.44 -8.46
CA PRO A 102 -16.73 19.23 -9.06
C PRO A 102 -16.72 20.64 -8.43
N GLY A 103 -15.88 20.83 -7.41
CA GLY A 103 -15.71 22.12 -6.74
C GLY A 103 -14.89 22.08 -5.45
N THR A 104 -14.74 20.93 -4.82
CA THR A 104 -14.09 20.81 -3.50
C THR A 104 -12.60 20.46 -3.54
N PHE A 105 -12.09 19.88 -4.64
CA PHE A 105 -10.68 19.46 -4.78
C PHE A 105 -10.04 19.79 -6.15
N GLY A 106 -10.51 20.85 -6.83
CA GLY A 106 -9.92 21.30 -8.10
C GLY A 106 -10.16 20.37 -9.32
N ALA A 107 -10.98 19.32 -9.18
CA ALA A 107 -11.31 18.42 -10.28
C ALA A 107 -12.38 19.03 -11.20
N SER A 108 -12.00 19.26 -12.46
CA SER A 108 -12.87 19.75 -13.53
C SER A 108 -14.14 18.89 -13.68
N THR A 109 -15.27 19.56 -13.96
CA THR A 109 -16.62 19.07 -14.31
C THR A 109 -16.67 18.10 -15.51
N ARG A 110 -16.00 16.94 -15.44
CA ARG A 110 -15.99 15.96 -16.53
C ARG A 110 -16.19 14.53 -16.03
N PRO A 111 -16.83 13.64 -16.81
CA PRO A 111 -16.91 12.20 -16.54
C PRO A 111 -15.55 11.54 -16.24
N HIS A 112 -14.45 12.17 -16.64
CA HIS A 112 -13.09 11.79 -16.23
C HIS A 112 -12.83 11.83 -14.72
N ALA A 113 -13.36 12.78 -13.96
CA ALA A 113 -13.15 12.83 -12.51
C ALA A 113 -13.81 11.65 -11.79
N LEU A 114 -14.95 11.20 -12.30
CA LEU A 114 -15.70 10.06 -11.79
C LEU A 114 -14.98 8.73 -12.11
N LEU A 115 -14.47 8.59 -13.34
CA LEU A 115 -13.66 7.44 -13.75
C LEU A 115 -12.33 7.36 -13.00
N LEU A 116 -11.65 8.49 -12.77
CA LEU A 116 -10.41 8.54 -11.99
C LEU A 116 -10.66 8.22 -10.51
N GLY A 117 -11.76 8.73 -9.93
CA GLY A 117 -12.15 8.42 -8.55
C GLY A 117 -12.52 6.95 -8.34
N LEU A 118 -13.25 6.35 -9.29
CA LEU A 118 -13.54 4.91 -9.29
C LEU A 118 -12.28 4.07 -9.47
N GLY A 119 -11.42 4.44 -10.43
CA GLY A 119 -10.12 3.77 -10.64
C GLY A 119 -9.24 3.80 -9.40
N ALA A 120 -9.12 4.97 -8.77
CA ALA A 120 -8.40 5.12 -7.50
C ALA A 120 -9.01 4.24 -6.40
N SER A 121 -10.34 4.21 -6.28
CA SER A 121 -11.03 3.42 -5.25
C SER A 121 -10.80 1.90 -5.35
N LEU A 122 -10.58 1.39 -6.57
CA LEU A 122 -10.31 -0.03 -6.82
C LEU A 122 -8.83 -0.36 -6.67
N ILE A 123 -7.95 0.57 -7.05
CA ILE A 123 -6.51 0.31 -7.06
C ILE A 123 -5.88 0.44 -5.67
N THR A 124 -6.38 1.32 -4.81
CA THR A 124 -5.74 1.48 -3.51
C THR A 124 -5.89 0.27 -2.57
N PRO A 125 -7.06 -0.39 -2.49
CA PRO A 125 -7.18 -1.66 -1.78
C PRO A 125 -6.24 -2.74 -2.35
N LEU A 126 -6.05 -2.76 -3.68
CA LEU A 126 -5.11 -3.67 -4.33
C LEU A 126 -3.67 -3.43 -3.84
N TRP A 127 -3.25 -2.16 -3.72
CA TRP A 127 -1.97 -1.80 -3.12
C TRP A 127 -1.88 -2.18 -1.63
N GLY A 128 -2.97 -2.03 -0.87
CA GLY A 128 -3.04 -2.50 0.52
C GLY A 128 -2.84 -4.01 0.65
N VAL A 129 -3.39 -4.79 -0.29
CA VAL A 129 -3.24 -6.25 -0.33
C VAL A 129 -1.84 -6.66 -0.80
N ILE A 130 -1.28 -6.01 -1.83
CA ILE A 130 0.07 -6.30 -2.33
C ILE A 130 1.14 -6.02 -1.27
N PHE A 131 0.92 -4.99 -0.46
CA PHE A 131 1.87 -4.57 0.57
C PHE A 131 1.76 -5.39 1.87
N ALA A 132 0.66 -6.09 2.10
CA ALA A 132 0.44 -6.99 3.25
C ALA A 132 1.03 -8.39 3.00
#